data_AF-A0A318KWJ7-F1
#
_entry.id   AF-A0A318KWJ7-F1
#
_cell.length_a   1.000
_cell.length_b   1.000
_cell.length_c   1.000
_cell.angle_alpha   90.00
_cell.angle_beta   90.00
_cell.angle_gamma   90.00
#
_symmetry.space_group_name_H-M   'P 1'
#
loop_
_entity.id
_entity.type
_entity.pdbx_description
1 polymer ?
#
loop_
_entity_poly.entity_id
_entity_poly.type
_entity_poly.pdbx_seq_one_letter_code
_entity_poly.pdbx_strand_id
1 'polypeptide(L)'
;MPKKIIGLFTALLCAVTVAGCSTKPTEPEKPVDDNKVVEPAAKAELQIGQVEAAAHGTKCFTTATVVVEGDKILLAYIDDYQYLSAADATGIPNSETLADYWNEGLVLGSKRVNAEMYSANMAKSGSTVAIDVNYNTMQDYVAGKTIAEVEELAGKTSDELIDTISGATLVDMPGYLNAIVEAAKAAQGNPKVTYEGDVAALKIGQVEAAAHGTKCFTLATAVTDGDKVVLAYIDDFQYLDGAEATGVPNSETLKDNLTDPTKVLGSKRVNAEMYSANMAKSGATIAIDENFNMVQDYVAGKTIAELKELGGKSSEEVLDTISSTTLVDAPGYVNAIVMAATASK
;
A
#
# COMPACT_ATOMS: atom_id res chain seq x y z
N MET A 1 10.10 -50.98 -31.04
CA MET A 1 10.50 -50.53 -29.68
C MET A 1 9.37 -49.71 -29.08
N PRO A 2 9.11 -49.78 -27.76
CA PRO A 2 8.73 -50.95 -26.98
C PRO A 2 7.29 -50.83 -26.44
N LYS A 3 6.62 -51.97 -26.23
CA LYS A 3 5.29 -52.06 -25.61
C LYS A 3 5.39 -52.66 -24.19
N LYS A 4 4.59 -52.04 -23.33
CA LYS A 4 4.29 -52.24 -21.91
C LYS A 4 4.07 -53.70 -21.50
N ILE A 5 4.42 -54.04 -20.24
CA ILE A 5 3.88 -55.20 -19.53
C ILE A 5 3.37 -54.76 -18.15
N ILE A 6 2.14 -55.18 -17.88
CA ILE A 6 1.34 -55.03 -16.67
C ILE A 6 1.71 -56.18 -15.71
N GLY A 7 1.87 -55.88 -14.42
CA GLY A 7 2.08 -56.86 -13.34
C GLY A 7 0.83 -57.03 -12.47
N LEU A 8 0.39 -58.27 -12.31
CA LEU A 8 -0.80 -58.73 -11.61
C LEU A 8 -0.45 -59.32 -10.23
N PHE A 9 -1.37 -59.11 -9.28
CA PHE A 9 -1.54 -59.63 -7.92
C PHE A 9 -0.96 -61.02 -7.56
N THR A 10 -0.53 -61.17 -6.30
CA THR A 10 -0.81 -62.39 -5.50
C THR A 10 -0.86 -62.07 -4.00
N ALA A 11 -1.91 -62.57 -3.33
CA ALA A 11 -2.18 -62.45 -1.89
C ALA A 11 -1.52 -63.60 -1.09
N LEU A 12 -1.19 -63.36 0.18
CA LEU A 12 -0.86 -64.43 1.12
C LEU A 12 -1.51 -64.17 2.49
N LEU A 13 -2.22 -65.19 2.97
CA LEU A 13 -3.06 -65.20 4.17
C LEU A 13 -2.29 -65.77 5.38
N CYS A 14 -2.65 -65.27 6.56
CA CYS A 14 -2.13 -65.57 7.90
C CYS A 14 -2.15 -67.05 8.31
N ALA A 15 -1.19 -67.41 9.18
CA ALA A 15 -1.35 -68.46 10.18
C ALA A 15 -0.81 -67.97 11.54
N VAL A 16 -1.64 -68.10 12.56
CA VAL A 16 -1.43 -67.69 13.95
C VAL A 16 -0.71 -68.80 14.73
N THR A 17 0.26 -68.43 15.57
CA THR A 17 0.68 -69.25 16.72
C THR A 17 0.66 -68.41 17.99
N VAL A 18 -0.02 -68.95 19.00
CA VAL A 18 -0.22 -68.38 20.34
C VAL A 18 0.91 -68.88 21.26
N ALA A 19 1.52 -67.98 22.02
CA ALA A 19 2.14 -68.30 23.30
C ALA A 19 2.10 -67.05 24.19
N GLY A 20 1.18 -67.06 25.16
CA GLY A 20 1.10 -66.05 26.21
C GLY A 20 2.00 -66.38 27.39
N CYS A 21 2.54 -65.33 28.03
CA CYS A 21 2.74 -65.30 29.48
C CYS A 21 2.89 -63.84 29.97
N SER A 22 1.85 -63.39 30.68
CA SER A 22 1.85 -62.54 31.88
C SER A 22 2.52 -61.16 31.91
N THR A 23 1.68 -60.15 31.62
CA THR A 23 1.28 -59.00 32.46
C THR A 23 2.33 -58.17 33.23
N LYS A 24 2.55 -56.94 32.73
CA LYS A 24 2.77 -55.74 33.55
C LYS A 24 1.60 -54.77 33.24
N PRO A 25 1.00 -54.05 34.21
CA PRO A 25 -0.17 -53.21 33.96
C PRO A 25 0.21 -52.03 33.08
N THR A 26 -0.49 -51.85 31.97
CA THR A 26 -0.44 -50.63 31.16
C THR A 26 -1.15 -49.52 31.92
N GLU A 27 -0.48 -48.40 32.08
CA GLU A 27 -1.05 -47.14 32.57
C GLU A 27 -2.24 -46.74 31.68
N PRO A 28 -3.37 -46.26 32.24
CA PRO A 28 -4.50 -45.86 31.42
C PRO A 28 -4.08 -44.72 30.49
N GLU A 29 -4.29 -44.89 29.19
CA GLU A 29 -4.17 -43.80 28.23
C GLU A 29 -5.07 -42.65 28.68
N LYS A 30 -4.46 -41.48 28.84
CA LYS A 30 -5.18 -40.23 29.09
C LYS A 30 -6.17 -40.02 27.93
N PRO A 31 -7.44 -39.67 28.19
CA PRO A 31 -8.38 -39.37 27.11
C PRO A 31 -7.80 -38.24 26.27
N VAL A 32 -7.78 -38.40 24.95
CA VAL A 32 -7.55 -37.29 24.03
C VAL A 32 -8.74 -36.36 24.18
N ASP A 33 -8.47 -35.13 24.61
CA ASP A 33 -9.47 -34.07 24.66
C ASP A 33 -9.71 -33.58 23.23
N ASP A 34 -10.69 -34.19 22.56
CA ASP A 34 -11.14 -33.81 21.21
C ASP A 34 -11.88 -32.45 21.21
N ASN A 35 -11.94 -31.76 22.35
CA ASN A 35 -12.55 -30.45 22.49
C ASN A 35 -11.48 -29.34 22.51
N LYS A 36 -10.68 -29.27 21.45
CA LYS A 36 -9.96 -28.02 21.15
C LYS A 36 -11.01 -27.00 20.71
N VAL A 37 -11.54 -26.26 21.69
CA VAL A 37 -12.27 -25.02 21.45
C VAL A 37 -11.35 -24.18 20.56
N VAL A 38 -11.69 -24.05 19.29
CA VAL A 38 -11.08 -23.05 18.42
C VAL A 38 -11.50 -21.73 19.04
N GLU A 39 -10.59 -21.06 19.75
CA GLU A 39 -10.83 -19.70 20.19
C GLU A 39 -11.24 -18.89 18.95
N PRO A 40 -12.33 -18.12 19.01
CA PRO A 40 -12.69 -17.26 17.89
C PRO A 40 -11.47 -16.41 17.56
N ALA A 41 -11.12 -16.32 16.26
CA ALA A 41 -10.04 -15.46 15.82
C ALA A 41 -10.24 -14.07 16.45
N ALA A 42 -9.17 -13.53 17.05
CA ALA A 42 -9.23 -12.19 17.61
C ALA A 42 -9.66 -11.23 16.48
N LYS A 43 -10.75 -10.50 16.72
CA LYS A 43 -11.24 -9.51 15.76
C LYS A 43 -10.42 -8.24 15.94
N ALA A 44 -9.80 -7.78 14.86
CA ALA A 44 -9.13 -6.48 14.81
C ALA A 44 -10.02 -5.48 14.06
N GLU A 45 -10.02 -4.23 14.50
CA GLU A 45 -10.69 -3.13 13.79
C GLU A 45 -9.62 -2.28 13.11
N LEU A 46 -9.44 -2.51 11.82
CA LEU A 46 -8.37 -1.92 11.04
C LEU A 46 -8.84 -0.63 10.35
N GLN A 47 -7.95 0.33 10.24
CA GLN A 47 -8.16 1.56 9.47
C GLN A 47 -6.91 1.89 8.66
N ILE A 48 -7.09 2.45 7.47
CA ILE A 48 -5.99 2.90 6.60
C ILE A 48 -6.16 4.39 6.31
N GLY A 49 -5.06 5.12 6.25
CA GLY A 49 -5.03 6.54 5.90
C GLY A 49 -3.75 6.92 5.20
N GLN A 50 -3.82 7.99 4.41
CA GLN A 50 -2.68 8.56 3.70
C GLN A 50 -2.60 10.05 3.97
N VAL A 51 -1.37 10.58 4.01
CA VAL A 51 -1.11 12.01 3.89
C VAL A 51 0.02 12.28 2.92
N GLU A 52 0.04 13.50 2.40
CA GLU A 52 1.18 14.09 1.74
C GLU A 52 1.91 15.02 2.74
N ALA A 53 3.24 14.95 2.80
CA ALA A 53 4.06 15.70 3.74
C ALA A 53 5.30 16.31 3.07
N ALA A 54 5.90 17.31 3.70
CA ALA A 54 7.23 17.84 3.36
C ALA A 54 8.28 17.21 4.30
N ALA A 55 8.43 15.87 4.25
CA ALA A 55 9.30 15.17 5.20
C ALA A 55 10.79 15.45 4.95
N HIS A 56 11.17 15.71 3.70
CA HIS A 56 12.57 15.92 3.30
C HIS A 56 12.73 17.07 2.31
N GLY A 57 13.49 18.09 2.73
CA GLY A 57 13.84 19.24 1.89
C GLY A 57 12.63 19.93 1.24
N THR A 58 12.89 20.62 0.12
CA THR A 58 11.86 21.37 -0.64
C THR A 58 11.72 20.91 -2.08
N LYS A 59 12.45 19.88 -2.51
CA LYS A 59 12.47 19.43 -3.92
C LYS A 59 11.57 18.24 -4.21
N CYS A 60 10.96 17.67 -3.18
CA CYS A 60 10.06 16.55 -3.28
C CYS A 60 8.89 16.74 -2.32
N PHE A 61 7.86 15.93 -2.49
CA PHE A 61 6.85 15.70 -1.47
C PHE A 61 6.87 14.22 -1.11
N THR A 62 6.48 13.92 0.13
CA THR A 62 6.40 12.58 0.67
C THR A 62 4.95 12.15 0.67
N THR A 63 4.67 10.89 0.35
CA THR A 63 3.40 10.24 0.68
C THR A 63 3.66 9.24 1.80
N ALA A 64 2.82 9.25 2.82
CA ALA A 64 2.84 8.24 3.88
C ALA A 64 1.46 7.59 3.96
N THR A 65 1.38 6.27 3.79
CA THR A 65 0.17 5.48 4.00
C THR A 65 0.36 4.56 5.19
N VAL A 66 -0.58 4.57 6.14
CA VAL A 66 -0.47 3.84 7.40
C VAL A 66 -1.73 3.07 7.69
N VAL A 67 -1.55 1.85 8.21
CA VAL A 67 -2.61 0.99 8.72
C VAL A 67 -2.52 0.96 10.24
N VAL A 68 -3.63 1.19 10.92
CA VAL A 68 -3.72 1.16 12.38
C VAL A 68 -4.76 0.17 12.88
N GLU A 69 -4.54 -0.34 14.09
CA GLU A 69 -5.56 -0.94 14.95
C GLU A 69 -5.66 -0.08 16.20
N GLY A 70 -6.74 0.70 16.31
CA GLY A 70 -6.88 1.67 17.40
C GLY A 70 -5.79 2.74 17.35
N ASP A 71 -4.89 2.73 18.33
CA ASP A 71 -3.73 3.64 18.43
C ASP A 71 -2.40 2.98 18.04
N LYS A 72 -2.41 1.71 17.60
CA LYS A 72 -1.21 1.00 17.17
C LYS A 72 -1.02 1.07 15.67
N ILE A 73 0.20 1.37 15.24
CA ILE A 73 0.61 1.29 13.84
C ILE A 73 0.93 -0.17 13.52
N LEU A 74 0.27 -0.73 12.52
CA LEU A 74 0.53 -2.10 12.06
C LEU A 74 1.48 -2.11 10.88
N LEU A 75 1.22 -1.27 9.88
CA LEU A 75 1.96 -1.17 8.64
C LEU A 75 2.11 0.29 8.26
N ALA A 76 3.25 0.64 7.70
CA ALA A 76 3.51 1.96 7.12
C ALA A 76 4.17 1.77 5.76
N TYR A 77 3.87 2.67 4.82
CA TYR A 77 4.52 2.77 3.53
C TYR A 77 4.79 4.25 3.23
N ILE A 78 6.05 4.61 3.07
CA ILE A 78 6.47 5.97 2.71
C ILE A 78 7.22 5.97 1.38
N ASP A 79 7.02 7.01 0.59
CA ASP A 79 7.80 7.29 -0.61
C ASP A 79 7.89 8.80 -0.83
N ASP A 80 8.89 9.22 -1.59
CA ASP A 80 9.08 10.59 -2.03
C ASP A 80 8.95 10.69 -3.54
N TYR A 81 8.35 11.78 -4.00
CA TYR A 81 8.18 12.09 -5.41
C TYR A 81 8.90 13.39 -5.75
N GLN A 82 9.73 13.34 -6.79
CA GLN A 82 10.59 14.44 -7.22
C GLN A 82 10.61 14.56 -8.74
N TYR A 83 10.74 15.77 -9.29
CA TYR A 83 11.12 15.94 -10.70
C TYR A 83 12.61 15.59 -10.89
N LEU A 84 12.86 14.60 -11.74
CA LEU A 84 14.16 14.03 -12.03
C LEU A 84 14.43 14.14 -13.53
N SER A 85 15.71 14.05 -13.92
CA SER A 85 16.09 13.96 -15.33
C SER A 85 15.47 12.71 -15.98
N ALA A 86 14.72 12.90 -17.06
CA ALA A 86 14.12 11.82 -17.85
C ALA A 86 15.18 10.89 -18.48
N ALA A 87 16.41 11.38 -18.65
CA ALA A 87 17.52 10.59 -19.17
C ALA A 87 18.03 9.54 -18.16
N ASP A 88 17.81 9.77 -16.86
CA ASP A 88 18.42 9.00 -15.78
C ASP A 88 17.39 8.31 -14.87
N ALA A 89 16.11 8.68 -14.98
CA ALA A 89 15.04 8.24 -14.08
C ALA A 89 13.86 7.66 -14.85
N THR A 90 13.17 6.73 -14.19
CA THR A 90 11.86 6.23 -14.59
C THR A 90 10.79 7.13 -14.00
N GLY A 91 9.98 7.74 -14.87
CA GLY A 91 8.81 8.50 -14.45
C GLY A 91 7.69 7.59 -13.93
N ILE A 92 6.83 8.15 -13.09
CA ILE A 92 5.55 7.53 -12.77
C ILE A 92 4.70 7.36 -14.04
N PRO A 93 3.69 6.47 -14.04
CA PRO A 93 2.74 6.38 -15.15
C PRO A 93 2.16 7.75 -15.51
N ASN A 94 2.01 7.98 -16.81
CA ASN A 94 1.61 9.26 -17.38
C ASN A 94 2.55 10.43 -17.09
N SER A 95 3.75 10.27 -16.51
CA SER A 95 4.61 11.42 -16.20
C SER A 95 4.81 12.36 -17.40
N GLU A 96 4.95 11.81 -18.61
CA GLU A 96 5.16 12.60 -19.83
C GLU A 96 3.93 13.37 -20.31
N THR A 97 2.75 12.91 -19.94
CA THR A 97 1.44 13.41 -20.41
C THR A 97 0.60 13.99 -19.26
N LEU A 98 1.12 13.98 -18.04
CA LEU A 98 0.46 14.42 -16.81
C LEU A 98 0.03 15.88 -16.90
N ALA A 99 0.82 16.68 -17.61
CA ALA A 99 0.56 18.06 -17.95
C ALA A 99 1.28 18.47 -19.24
N ASP A 100 0.75 19.49 -19.92
CA ASP A 100 1.38 20.10 -21.10
C ASP A 100 2.41 21.19 -20.72
N TYR A 101 2.62 21.41 -19.42
CA TYR A 101 3.25 22.63 -18.88
C TYR A 101 4.37 22.35 -17.88
N TRP A 102 5.12 21.29 -18.11
CA TRP A 102 6.27 20.93 -17.29
C TRP A 102 7.54 20.95 -18.15
N ASN A 103 8.68 21.24 -17.54
CA ASN A 103 9.92 21.51 -18.27
C ASN A 103 10.39 20.27 -19.04
N GLU A 104 10.79 20.47 -20.30
CA GLU A 104 11.26 19.39 -21.18
C GLU A 104 12.46 18.64 -20.56
N GLY A 105 12.45 17.31 -20.67
CA GLY A 105 13.53 16.46 -20.17
C GLY A 105 13.47 16.12 -18.68
N LEU A 106 12.39 16.48 -17.98
CA LEU A 106 12.11 15.99 -16.63
C LEU A 106 11.12 14.82 -16.65
N VAL A 107 11.02 14.07 -15.55
CA VAL A 107 9.98 13.10 -15.16
C VAL A 107 9.65 13.30 -13.68
N LEU A 108 8.37 13.27 -13.29
CA LEU A 108 8.02 13.07 -11.88
C LEU A 108 8.29 11.60 -11.56
N GLY A 109 9.12 11.32 -10.56
CA GLY A 109 9.54 9.97 -10.24
C GLY A 109 9.44 9.68 -8.75
N SER A 110 9.00 8.45 -8.44
CA SER A 110 9.11 7.86 -7.11
C SER A 110 10.59 7.59 -6.79
N LYS A 111 11.02 7.87 -5.56
CA LYS A 111 12.35 7.51 -5.09
C LYS A 111 12.49 6.02 -4.85
N ARG A 112 11.44 5.28 -4.53
CA ARG A 112 11.49 3.80 -4.48
C ARG A 112 11.67 3.17 -5.84
N VAL A 113 10.92 3.61 -6.86
CA VAL A 113 11.09 3.13 -8.25
C VAL A 113 12.49 3.46 -8.76
N ASN A 114 13.04 4.61 -8.36
CA ASN A 114 14.37 5.07 -8.74
C ASN A 114 15.43 4.85 -7.64
N ALA A 115 15.25 3.85 -6.76
CA ALA A 115 16.05 3.72 -5.55
C ALA A 115 17.54 3.56 -5.82
N GLU A 116 17.92 2.79 -6.85
CA GLU A 116 19.33 2.60 -7.23
C GLU A 116 19.98 3.93 -7.64
N MET A 117 19.37 4.64 -8.61
CA MET A 117 19.86 5.92 -9.10
C MET A 117 19.93 6.95 -7.96
N TYR A 118 18.87 7.06 -7.17
CA TYR A 118 18.80 8.05 -6.10
C TYR A 118 19.82 7.75 -4.99
N SER A 119 19.96 6.47 -4.61
CA SER A 119 20.95 6.04 -3.61
C SER A 119 22.38 6.28 -4.08
N ALA A 120 22.68 6.09 -5.37
CA ALA A 120 23.98 6.44 -5.93
C ALA A 120 24.29 7.94 -5.83
N ASN A 121 23.27 8.80 -5.94
CA ASN A 121 23.42 10.24 -5.70
C ASN A 121 23.59 10.56 -4.21
N MET A 122 22.83 9.93 -3.32
CA MET A 122 22.99 10.08 -1.87
C MET A 122 24.38 9.64 -1.39
N ALA A 123 24.96 8.59 -1.98
CA ALA A 123 26.29 8.12 -1.64
C ALA A 123 27.38 9.17 -1.94
N LYS A 124 27.21 10.00 -2.97
CA LYS A 124 28.12 11.14 -3.27
C LYS A 124 28.08 12.19 -2.15
N SER A 125 26.98 12.26 -1.41
CA SER A 125 26.80 13.11 -0.23
C SER A 125 27.11 12.38 1.09
N GLY A 126 27.66 11.16 1.02
CA GLY A 126 28.12 10.40 2.18
C GLY A 126 27.12 9.40 2.76
N SER A 127 25.94 9.20 2.14
CA SER A 127 25.02 8.15 2.61
C SER A 127 25.60 6.75 2.38
N THR A 128 25.48 5.89 3.37
CA THR A 128 25.93 4.49 3.31
C THR A 128 24.78 3.50 3.15
N VAL A 129 23.54 3.96 3.33
CA VAL A 129 22.32 3.15 3.22
C VAL A 129 21.47 3.64 2.05
N ALA A 130 20.91 2.71 1.28
CA ALA A 130 20.03 2.99 0.15
C ALA A 130 18.70 3.61 0.62
N ILE A 131 18.06 4.43 -0.22
CA ILE A 131 16.86 5.19 0.16
C ILE A 131 15.68 4.29 0.55
N ASP A 132 15.45 3.23 -0.22
CA ASP A 132 14.41 2.24 0.03
C ASP A 132 14.68 1.41 1.30
N VAL A 133 15.95 1.09 1.58
CA VAL A 133 16.36 0.44 2.83
C VAL A 133 16.14 1.34 4.04
N ASN A 134 16.41 2.64 3.92
CA ASN A 134 16.10 3.61 4.97
C ASN A 134 14.59 3.64 5.27
N TYR A 135 13.78 3.74 4.22
CA TYR A 135 12.32 3.77 4.37
C TYR A 135 11.79 2.49 5.02
N ASN A 136 12.22 1.32 4.53
CA ASN A 136 11.80 0.04 5.12
C ASN A 136 12.24 -0.07 6.58
N THR A 137 13.48 0.31 6.91
CA THR A 137 13.96 0.27 8.30
C THR A 137 13.11 1.13 9.24
N MET A 138 12.72 2.34 8.82
CA MET A 138 11.83 3.19 9.62
C MET A 138 10.43 2.59 9.75
N GLN A 139 9.85 2.10 8.65
CA GLN A 139 8.52 1.46 8.63
C GLN A 139 8.46 0.24 9.55
N ASP A 140 9.47 -0.63 9.48
CA ASP A 140 9.60 -1.82 10.32
C ASP A 140 9.78 -1.42 11.80
N TYR A 141 10.54 -0.35 12.07
CA TYR A 141 10.78 0.11 13.43
C TYR A 141 9.50 0.66 14.10
N VAL A 142 8.63 1.34 13.35
CA VAL A 142 7.38 1.88 13.90
C VAL A 142 6.26 0.84 14.02
N ALA A 143 6.36 -0.28 13.30
CA ALA A 143 5.37 -1.35 13.38
C ALA A 143 5.23 -1.89 14.82
N GLY A 144 3.99 -2.02 15.29
CA GLY A 144 3.62 -2.42 16.64
C GLY A 144 3.71 -1.32 17.70
N LYS A 145 4.24 -0.14 17.37
CA LYS A 145 4.26 1.03 18.29
C LYS A 145 2.94 1.77 18.26
N THR A 146 2.66 2.47 19.35
CA THR A 146 1.56 3.43 19.42
C THR A 146 1.88 4.70 18.64
N ILE A 147 0.86 5.41 18.19
CA ILE A 147 1.00 6.72 17.53
C ILE A 147 1.79 7.70 18.42
N ALA A 148 1.53 7.69 19.74
CA ALA A 148 2.21 8.58 20.69
C ALA A 148 3.70 8.26 20.83
N GLU A 149 4.10 6.99 20.82
CA GLU A 149 5.51 6.60 20.84
C GLU A 149 6.23 7.05 19.56
N VAL A 150 5.58 6.97 18.40
CA VAL A 150 6.17 7.44 17.13
C VAL A 150 6.23 8.97 17.08
N GLU A 151 5.24 9.66 17.66
CA GLU A 151 5.24 11.11 17.82
C GLU A 151 6.38 11.59 18.72
N GLU A 152 6.69 10.87 19.80
CA GLU A 152 7.88 11.15 20.63
C GLU A 152 9.17 10.99 19.81
N LEU A 153 9.28 9.94 19.00
CA LEU A 153 10.43 9.71 18.13
C LEU A 153 10.57 10.83 17.08
N ALA A 154 9.47 11.28 16.48
CA ALA A 154 9.46 12.39 15.52
C ALA A 154 9.93 13.72 16.14
N GLY A 155 9.83 13.88 17.47
CA GLY A 155 10.35 15.03 18.21
C GLY A 155 11.85 14.99 18.49
N LYS A 156 12.54 13.88 18.21
CA LYS A 156 13.98 13.72 18.44
C LYS A 156 14.81 14.32 17.31
N THR A 157 16.07 14.60 17.60
CA THR A 157 17.03 15.01 16.56
C THR A 157 17.44 13.82 15.69
N SER A 158 17.94 14.11 14.48
CA SER A 158 18.45 13.07 13.60
C SER A 158 19.54 12.22 14.25
N ASP A 159 20.47 12.83 14.97
CA ASP A 159 21.59 12.12 15.59
C ASP A 159 21.09 11.11 16.63
N GLU A 160 20.10 11.49 17.44
CA GLU A 160 19.46 10.58 18.41
C GLU A 160 18.71 9.44 17.72
N LEU A 161 18.11 9.71 16.56
CA LEU A 161 17.37 8.71 15.80
C LEU A 161 18.28 7.71 15.07
N ILE A 162 19.47 8.12 14.63
CA ILE A 162 20.44 7.21 13.99
C ILE A 162 20.85 6.10 14.98
N ASP A 163 21.05 6.46 16.24
CA ASP A 163 21.36 5.48 17.30
C ASP A 163 20.14 4.63 17.65
N THR A 164 18.94 5.23 17.67
CA THR A 164 17.68 4.57 18.06
C THR A 164 17.17 3.60 16.99
N ILE A 165 17.20 4.01 15.73
CA ILE A 165 16.70 3.27 14.56
C ILE A 165 17.90 2.76 13.77
N SER A 166 18.64 1.83 14.41
CA SER A 166 19.84 1.25 13.83
C SER A 166 19.55 0.66 12.44
N GLY A 167 20.24 1.18 11.42
CA GLY A 167 20.06 0.77 10.02
C GLY A 167 19.44 1.86 9.13
N ALA A 168 18.83 2.89 9.72
CA ALA A 168 18.45 4.11 9.01
C ALA A 168 19.46 5.23 9.28
N THR A 169 19.81 6.00 8.24
CA THR A 169 20.84 7.04 8.25
C THR A 169 20.38 8.34 7.60
N LEU A 170 19.08 8.53 7.37
CA LEU A 170 18.57 9.78 6.81
C LEU A 170 18.61 10.89 7.86
N VAL A 171 19.06 12.08 7.46
CA VAL A 171 19.01 13.26 8.34
C VAL A 171 17.56 13.68 8.63
N ASP A 172 16.66 13.41 7.70
CA ASP A 172 15.27 13.84 7.75
C ASP A 172 14.32 12.80 8.39
N MET A 173 14.86 11.80 9.11
CA MET A 173 14.04 10.83 9.85
C MET A 173 12.91 11.46 10.69
N PRO A 174 13.11 12.58 11.42
CA PRO A 174 12.03 13.23 12.16
C PRO A 174 10.82 13.59 11.27
N GLY A 175 11.09 14.08 10.05
CA GLY A 175 10.04 14.45 9.09
C GLY A 175 9.26 13.23 8.60
N TYR A 176 9.93 12.12 8.29
CA TYR A 176 9.27 10.89 7.85
C TYR A 176 8.44 10.25 8.97
N LEU A 177 8.95 10.26 10.20
CA LEU A 177 8.21 9.79 11.38
C LEU A 177 6.97 10.67 11.64
N ASN A 178 7.08 11.99 11.47
CA ASN A 178 5.93 12.88 11.57
C ASN A 178 4.88 12.58 10.48
N ALA A 179 5.31 12.34 9.24
CA ALA A 179 4.40 11.95 8.15
C ALA A 179 3.66 10.64 8.46
N ILE A 180 4.35 9.66 9.06
CA ILE A 180 3.73 8.41 9.54
C ILE A 180 2.70 8.69 10.65
N VAL A 181 3.01 9.56 11.61
CA VAL A 181 2.07 9.95 12.68
C VAL A 181 0.84 10.63 12.12
N GLU A 182 1.01 11.55 11.17
CA GLU A 182 -0.09 12.25 10.51
C GLU A 182 -0.96 11.29 9.69
N ALA A 183 -0.36 10.37 8.93
CA ALA A 183 -1.07 9.29 8.24
C ALA A 183 -1.84 8.38 9.20
N ALA A 184 -1.26 8.04 10.35
CA ALA A 184 -1.92 7.22 11.37
C ALA A 184 -3.13 7.94 11.98
N LYS A 185 -2.99 9.25 12.27
CA LYS A 185 -4.10 10.09 12.75
C LYS A 185 -5.19 10.24 11.68
N ALA A 186 -4.81 10.39 10.41
CA ALA A 186 -5.75 10.39 9.29
C ALA A 186 -6.50 9.06 9.17
N ALA A 187 -5.79 7.93 9.34
CA ALA A 187 -6.39 6.60 9.35
C ALA A 187 -7.49 6.47 10.42
N GLN A 188 -7.26 7.00 11.63
CA GLN A 188 -8.26 7.00 12.71
C GLN A 188 -9.56 7.73 12.35
N GLY A 189 -9.53 8.65 11.39
CA GLY A 189 -10.71 9.35 10.87
C GLY A 189 -11.49 8.58 9.79
N ASN A 190 -10.89 7.54 9.19
CA ASN A 190 -11.50 6.77 8.12
C ASN A 190 -12.35 5.60 8.65
N PRO A 191 -13.25 5.02 7.83
CA PRO A 191 -14.06 3.87 8.23
C PRO A 191 -13.21 2.68 8.74
N LYS A 192 -13.75 1.99 9.75
CA LYS A 192 -13.15 0.76 10.29
C LYS A 192 -13.57 -0.46 9.49
N VAL A 193 -12.64 -1.39 9.32
CA VAL A 193 -12.89 -2.71 8.74
C VAL A 193 -12.58 -3.77 9.78
N THR A 194 -13.59 -4.57 10.13
CA THR A 194 -13.41 -5.76 10.96
C THR A 194 -12.59 -6.80 10.19
N TYR A 195 -11.46 -7.19 10.74
CA TYR A 195 -10.59 -8.23 10.22
C TYR A 195 -10.52 -9.40 11.20
N GLU A 196 -10.70 -10.61 10.67
CA GLU A 196 -10.61 -11.86 11.42
C GLU A 196 -9.42 -12.66 10.87
N GLY A 197 -8.25 -12.46 11.47
CA GLY A 197 -7.00 -13.09 11.05
C GLY A 197 -5.82 -12.64 11.89
N ASP A 198 -4.62 -13.08 11.51
CA ASP A 198 -3.40 -12.64 12.16
C ASP A 198 -2.95 -11.30 11.58
N VAL A 199 -2.96 -10.24 12.40
CA VAL A 199 -2.49 -8.91 11.98
C VAL A 199 -1.00 -8.89 11.67
N ALA A 200 -0.22 -9.80 12.25
CA ALA A 200 1.21 -9.92 11.98
C ALA A 200 1.51 -10.57 10.62
N ALA A 201 0.52 -11.22 10.00
CA ALA A 201 0.64 -11.79 8.65
C ALA A 201 0.31 -10.78 7.55
N LEU A 202 -0.23 -9.61 7.91
CA LEU A 202 -0.60 -8.57 6.95
C LEU A 202 0.63 -7.98 6.26
N LYS A 203 0.48 -7.70 4.97
CA LYS A 203 1.51 -7.06 4.14
C LYS A 203 0.95 -5.83 3.48
N ILE A 204 1.80 -4.84 3.22
CA ILE A 204 1.40 -3.61 2.51
C ILE A 204 2.20 -3.49 1.21
N GLY A 205 1.52 -3.08 0.14
CA GLY A 205 2.15 -2.71 -1.12
C GLY A 205 1.53 -1.44 -1.66
N GLN A 206 2.34 -0.60 -2.29
CA GLN A 206 1.91 0.62 -2.94
C GLN A 206 2.55 0.72 -4.32
N VAL A 207 1.78 1.18 -5.31
CA VAL A 207 2.22 1.37 -6.69
C VAL A 207 1.60 2.62 -7.27
N GLU A 208 2.27 3.18 -8.27
CA GLU A 208 1.69 4.15 -9.18
C GLU A 208 1.11 3.44 -10.41
N ALA A 209 -0.05 3.89 -10.86
CA ALA A 209 -0.76 3.32 -12.01
C ALA A 209 -1.41 4.42 -12.87
N ALA A 210 -1.71 4.09 -14.12
CA ALA A 210 -2.54 4.90 -15.01
C ALA A 210 -3.98 4.38 -14.99
N ALA A 211 -4.68 4.50 -13.85
CA ALA A 211 -6.02 3.96 -13.71
C ALA A 211 -7.07 4.79 -14.47
N HIS A 212 -6.85 6.10 -14.61
CA HIS A 212 -7.78 7.03 -15.23
C HIS A 212 -7.07 8.00 -16.18
N GLY A 213 -7.38 7.89 -17.47
CA GLY A 213 -6.88 8.79 -18.50
C GLY A 213 -5.35 8.96 -18.50
N THR A 214 -4.89 10.12 -19.01
CA THR A 214 -3.46 10.45 -19.09
C THR A 214 -3.06 11.70 -18.32
N LYS A 215 -4.03 12.40 -17.69
CA LYS A 215 -3.81 13.68 -17.00
C LYS A 215 -3.71 13.55 -15.49
N CYS A 216 -3.71 12.32 -15.00
CA CYS A 216 -3.41 12.01 -13.62
C CYS A 216 -2.60 10.72 -13.56
N PHE A 217 -2.02 10.47 -12.40
CA PHE A 217 -1.61 9.13 -12.01
C PHE A 217 -2.35 8.75 -10.75
N THR A 218 -2.55 7.45 -10.58
CA THR A 218 -3.18 6.87 -9.40
C THR A 218 -2.10 6.34 -8.48
N LEU A 219 -2.13 6.72 -7.22
CA LEU A 219 -1.40 6.05 -6.16
C LEU A 219 -2.34 5.04 -5.52
N ALA A 220 -2.02 3.75 -5.67
CA ALA A 220 -2.82 2.66 -5.12
C ALA A 220 -2.02 1.91 -4.06
N THR A 221 -2.61 1.77 -2.88
CA THR A 221 -2.08 0.98 -1.77
C THR A 221 -3.04 -0.17 -1.48
N ALA A 222 -2.51 -1.36 -1.23
CA ALA A 222 -3.28 -2.52 -0.79
C ALA A 222 -2.61 -3.20 0.39
N VAL A 223 -3.44 -3.63 1.34
CA VAL A 223 -3.05 -4.48 2.46
C VAL A 223 -3.56 -5.88 2.19
N THR A 224 -2.72 -6.89 2.32
CA THR A 224 -3.06 -8.27 1.98
C THR A 224 -2.90 -9.21 3.16
N ASP A 225 -3.75 -10.24 3.21
CA ASP A 225 -3.55 -11.46 3.97
C ASP A 225 -3.48 -12.61 2.95
N GLY A 226 -2.26 -13.09 2.68
CA GLY A 226 -2.03 -14.06 1.62
C GLY A 226 -2.46 -13.54 0.25
N ASP A 227 -3.47 -14.17 -0.35
CA ASP A 227 -4.01 -13.82 -1.66
C ASP A 227 -5.24 -12.92 -1.61
N LYS A 228 -5.65 -12.44 -0.42
CA LYS A 228 -6.82 -11.56 -0.23
C LYS A 228 -6.41 -10.12 0.03
N VAL A 229 -7.18 -9.19 -0.53
CA VAL A 229 -7.10 -7.77 -0.16
C VAL A 229 -7.92 -7.55 1.11
N VAL A 230 -7.31 -6.98 2.15
CA VAL A 230 -7.94 -6.65 3.43
C VAL A 230 -8.37 -5.19 3.46
N LEU A 231 -7.47 -4.29 3.05
CA LEU A 231 -7.72 -2.86 2.90
C LEU A 231 -7.14 -2.38 1.58
N ALA A 232 -7.72 -1.32 1.02
CA ALA A 232 -7.16 -0.59 -0.10
C ALA A 232 -7.30 0.90 0.13
N TYR A 233 -6.37 1.67 -0.43
CA TYR A 233 -6.42 3.13 -0.48
C TYR A 233 -5.97 3.60 -1.85
N ILE A 234 -6.82 4.31 -2.56
CA ILE A 234 -6.52 4.89 -3.87
C ILE A 234 -6.69 6.40 -3.82
N ASP A 235 -5.79 7.11 -4.51
CA ASP A 235 -5.91 8.53 -4.78
C ASP A 235 -5.37 8.82 -6.18
N ASP A 236 -5.88 9.88 -6.80
CA ASP A 236 -5.33 10.38 -8.05
C ASP A 236 -4.64 11.71 -7.81
N PHE A 237 -3.50 11.89 -8.43
CA PHE A 237 -2.77 13.14 -8.43
C PHE A 237 -2.82 13.74 -9.82
N GLN A 238 -3.23 15.00 -9.88
CA GLN A 238 -3.40 15.75 -11.11
C GLN A 238 -2.88 17.16 -10.91
N TYR A 239 -2.36 17.79 -11.95
CA TYR A 239 -2.13 19.22 -11.90
C TYR A 239 -3.44 20.00 -12.07
N LEU A 240 -3.66 20.90 -11.12
CA LEU A 240 -4.88 21.69 -10.95
C LEU A 240 -4.53 23.17 -10.94
N ASP A 241 -5.55 24.02 -11.05
CA ASP A 241 -5.36 25.46 -10.89
C ASP A 241 -5.00 25.81 -9.44
N GLY A 242 -3.81 26.38 -9.22
CA GLY A 242 -3.32 26.70 -7.88
C GLY A 242 -4.07 27.84 -7.19
N ALA A 243 -4.91 28.60 -7.91
CA ALA A 243 -5.79 29.57 -7.28
C ALA A 243 -7.01 28.93 -6.60
N GLU A 244 -7.36 27.69 -6.99
CA GLU A 244 -8.56 26.97 -6.52
C GLU A 244 -8.21 25.68 -5.76
N ALA A 245 -7.03 25.12 -6.00
CA ALA A 245 -6.60 23.83 -5.46
C ALA A 245 -5.49 23.96 -4.43
N THR A 246 -5.51 23.05 -3.46
CA THR A 246 -4.39 22.79 -2.55
C THR A 246 -3.38 21.89 -3.25
N GLY A 247 -2.16 22.40 -3.45
CA GLY A 247 -1.05 21.59 -3.96
C GLY A 247 -0.51 20.63 -2.91
N VAL A 248 0.20 19.59 -3.35
CA VAL A 248 1.04 18.77 -2.48
C VAL A 248 2.05 19.66 -1.74
N PRO A 249 2.54 19.24 -0.56
CA PRO A 249 3.58 19.98 0.14
C PRO A 249 4.79 20.26 -0.77
N ASN A 250 5.45 21.39 -0.53
CA ASN A 250 6.49 21.92 -1.41
C ASN A 250 6.02 22.31 -2.84
N SER A 251 4.71 22.46 -3.09
CA SER A 251 4.18 22.97 -4.36
C SER A 251 4.85 24.28 -4.83
N GLU A 252 5.17 25.17 -3.89
CA GLU A 252 5.81 26.46 -4.15
C GLU A 252 7.19 26.37 -4.81
N THR A 253 7.90 25.28 -4.60
CA THR A 253 9.22 25.02 -5.19
C THR A 253 9.15 23.97 -6.29
N LEU A 254 8.21 23.02 -6.20
CA LEU A 254 7.94 22.07 -7.27
C LEU A 254 7.49 22.77 -8.56
N LYS A 255 6.75 23.88 -8.45
CA LYS A 255 6.30 24.69 -9.60
C LYS A 255 7.44 25.32 -10.41
N ASP A 256 8.65 25.42 -9.86
CA ASP A 256 9.83 25.89 -10.61
C ASP A 256 10.21 24.92 -11.74
N ASN A 257 9.70 23.68 -11.70
CA ASN A 257 9.84 22.68 -12.76
C ASN A 257 8.74 22.78 -13.83
N LEU A 258 7.85 23.79 -13.72
CA LEU A 258 6.72 23.99 -14.62
C LEU A 258 6.95 25.19 -15.53
N THR A 259 6.45 25.09 -16.76
CA THR A 259 6.35 26.22 -17.68
C THR A 259 5.12 27.10 -17.38
N ASP A 260 4.10 26.55 -16.70
CA ASP A 260 2.98 27.30 -16.14
C ASP A 260 3.01 27.25 -14.59
N PRO A 261 3.51 28.31 -13.93
CA PRO A 261 3.63 28.34 -12.47
C PRO A 261 2.28 28.58 -11.75
N THR A 262 1.18 28.76 -12.49
CA THR A 262 -0.18 28.85 -11.90
C THR A 262 -0.75 27.48 -11.54
N LYS A 263 -0.09 26.40 -11.98
CA LYS A 263 -0.53 25.04 -11.73
C LYS A 263 0.20 24.42 -10.54
N VAL A 264 -0.54 23.58 -9.82
CA VAL A 264 -0.01 22.81 -8.69
C VAL A 264 -0.41 21.35 -8.86
N LEU A 265 0.51 20.42 -8.57
CA LEU A 265 0.15 19.01 -8.45
C LEU A 265 -0.66 18.85 -7.17
N GLY A 266 -1.85 18.27 -7.24
CA GLY A 266 -2.73 18.08 -6.09
C GLY A 266 -3.34 16.69 -6.05
N SER A 267 -3.51 16.17 -4.84
CA SER A 267 -4.33 14.99 -4.55
C SER A 267 -5.81 15.30 -4.82
N LYS A 268 -6.52 14.37 -5.46
CA LYS A 268 -7.98 14.48 -5.62
C LYS A 268 -8.72 14.27 -4.31
N ARG A 269 -8.19 13.50 -3.36
CA ARG A 269 -8.78 13.38 -2.02
C ARG A 269 -8.65 14.69 -1.22
N VAL A 270 -7.47 15.31 -1.20
CA VAL A 270 -7.28 16.62 -0.54
C VAL A 270 -8.17 17.70 -1.18
N ASN A 271 -8.37 17.61 -2.50
CA ASN A 271 -9.20 18.55 -3.26
C ASN A 271 -10.59 18.01 -3.58
N ALA A 272 -11.12 17.05 -2.81
CA ALA A 272 -12.32 16.30 -3.18
C ALA A 272 -13.54 17.19 -3.39
N GLU A 273 -13.75 18.20 -2.55
CA GLU A 273 -14.87 19.13 -2.68
C GLU A 273 -14.81 19.90 -4.02
N MET A 274 -13.67 20.56 -4.29
CA MET A 274 -13.44 21.32 -5.52
C MET A 274 -13.56 20.43 -6.76
N TYR A 275 -12.89 19.26 -6.74
CA TYR A 275 -12.88 18.35 -7.87
C TYR A 275 -14.26 17.77 -8.15
N SER A 276 -14.99 17.36 -7.11
CA SER A 276 -16.35 16.83 -7.21
C SER A 276 -17.33 17.89 -7.73
N ALA A 277 -17.19 19.16 -7.31
CA ALA A 277 -17.99 20.25 -7.85
C ALA A 277 -17.76 20.44 -9.37
N ASN A 278 -16.53 20.22 -9.84
CA ASN A 278 -16.23 20.24 -11.28
C ASN A 278 -16.76 19.01 -12.01
N MET A 279 -16.68 17.82 -11.42
CA MET A 279 -17.29 16.59 -11.97
C MET A 279 -18.82 16.72 -12.09
N ALA A 280 -19.47 17.34 -11.11
CA ALA A 280 -20.92 17.54 -11.09
C ALA A 280 -21.41 18.40 -12.27
N LYS A 281 -20.60 19.34 -12.76
CA LYS A 281 -20.88 20.12 -13.98
C LYS A 281 -20.98 19.23 -15.23
N SER A 282 -20.35 18.06 -15.20
CA SER A 282 -20.41 17.04 -16.25
C SER A 282 -21.40 15.91 -15.93
N GLY A 283 -22.24 16.08 -14.90
CA GLY A 283 -23.31 15.14 -14.54
C GLY A 283 -22.94 14.09 -13.50
N ALA A 284 -21.75 14.15 -12.87
CA ALA A 284 -21.43 13.24 -11.78
C ALA A 284 -22.32 13.50 -10.55
N THR A 285 -22.75 12.43 -9.89
CA THR A 285 -23.68 12.47 -8.75
C THR A 285 -23.05 12.03 -7.43
N ILE A 286 -21.86 11.46 -7.47
CA ILE A 286 -21.11 10.96 -6.30
C ILE A 286 -19.77 11.70 -6.26
N ALA A 287 -19.33 12.09 -5.06
CA ALA A 287 -18.05 12.76 -4.89
C ALA A 287 -16.87 11.83 -5.25
N ILE A 288 -15.72 12.39 -5.62
CA ILE A 288 -14.58 11.60 -6.10
C ILE A 288 -14.01 10.68 -5.01
N ASP A 289 -13.89 11.18 -3.79
CA ASP A 289 -13.42 10.45 -2.62
C ASP A 289 -14.42 9.38 -2.16
N GLU A 290 -15.72 9.67 -2.23
CA GLU A 290 -16.78 8.66 -2.02
C GLU A 290 -16.71 7.55 -3.06
N ASN A 291 -16.54 7.88 -4.34
CA ASN A 291 -16.37 6.89 -5.39
C ASN A 291 -15.14 6.01 -5.15
N PHE A 292 -14.01 6.59 -4.72
CA PHE A 292 -12.83 5.83 -4.36
C PHE A 292 -13.10 4.87 -3.19
N ASN A 293 -13.78 5.35 -2.16
CA ASN A 293 -14.17 4.51 -1.03
C ASN A 293 -15.07 3.35 -1.48
N MET A 294 -16.01 3.58 -2.39
CA MET A 294 -16.89 2.52 -2.91
C MET A 294 -16.12 1.42 -3.67
N VAL A 295 -15.08 1.78 -4.42
CA VAL A 295 -14.19 0.79 -5.07
C VAL A 295 -13.39 0.04 -4.00
N GLN A 296 -12.81 0.74 -3.03
CA GLN A 296 -12.03 0.16 -1.93
C GLN A 296 -12.86 -0.81 -1.08
N ASP A 297 -14.08 -0.43 -0.73
CA ASP A 297 -15.02 -1.25 0.06
C ASP A 297 -15.41 -2.51 -0.71
N TYR A 298 -15.61 -2.40 -2.02
CA TYR A 298 -15.94 -3.55 -2.85
C TYR A 298 -14.79 -4.55 -2.94
N VAL A 299 -13.53 -4.09 -3.08
CA VAL A 299 -12.39 -5.00 -3.22
C VAL A 299 -11.99 -5.69 -1.91
N ALA A 300 -12.36 -5.12 -0.76
CA ALA A 300 -12.05 -5.69 0.55
C ALA A 300 -12.66 -7.11 0.70
N GLY A 301 -11.84 -8.03 1.20
CA GLY A 301 -12.17 -9.44 1.38
C GLY A 301 -12.07 -10.32 0.13
N LYS A 302 -11.86 -9.74 -1.07
CA LYS A 302 -11.73 -10.49 -2.32
C LYS A 302 -10.31 -10.96 -2.56
N THR A 303 -10.18 -12.06 -3.28
CA THR A 303 -8.89 -12.58 -3.72
C THR A 303 -8.34 -11.73 -4.87
N ILE A 304 -7.01 -11.67 -4.98
CA ILE A 304 -6.30 -11.04 -6.10
C ILE A 304 -6.76 -11.62 -7.44
N ALA A 305 -7.05 -12.93 -7.49
CA ALA A 305 -7.52 -13.59 -8.70
C ALA A 305 -8.91 -13.10 -9.15
N GLU A 306 -9.87 -13.01 -8.21
CA GLU A 306 -11.22 -12.47 -8.49
C GLU A 306 -11.15 -11.02 -8.97
N LEU A 307 -10.30 -10.21 -8.33
CA LEU A 307 -10.13 -8.81 -8.69
C LEU A 307 -9.45 -8.63 -10.05
N LYS A 308 -8.49 -9.50 -10.39
CA LYS A 308 -7.87 -9.51 -11.71
C LYS A 308 -8.87 -9.89 -12.82
N GLU A 309 -9.78 -10.83 -12.55
CA GLU A 309 -10.87 -11.13 -13.47
C GLU A 309 -11.77 -9.91 -13.65
N LEU A 310 -12.17 -9.27 -12.56
CA LEU A 310 -13.05 -8.09 -12.60
C LEU A 310 -12.41 -6.91 -13.34
N GLY A 311 -11.16 -6.56 -13.02
CA GLY A 311 -10.44 -5.47 -13.68
C GLY A 311 -10.16 -5.73 -15.17
N GLY A 312 -10.30 -6.97 -15.64
CA GLY A 312 -10.24 -7.33 -17.06
C GLY A 312 -11.56 -7.19 -17.83
N LYS A 313 -12.66 -6.85 -17.15
CA LYS A 313 -13.98 -6.66 -17.78
C LYS A 313 -14.14 -5.24 -18.34
N SER A 314 -15.20 -5.04 -19.14
CA SER A 314 -15.56 -3.71 -19.61
C SER A 314 -16.02 -2.79 -18.47
N SER A 315 -15.95 -1.48 -18.68
CA SER A 315 -16.45 -0.49 -17.72
C SER A 315 -17.91 -0.73 -17.33
N GLU A 316 -18.77 -1.08 -18.29
CA GLU A 316 -20.19 -1.38 -18.05
C GLU A 316 -20.35 -2.58 -17.11
N GLU A 317 -19.64 -3.68 -17.38
CA GLU A 317 -19.69 -4.88 -16.53
C GLU A 317 -19.14 -4.65 -15.13
N VAL A 318 -18.07 -3.84 -14.99
CA VAL A 318 -17.51 -3.50 -13.68
C VAL A 318 -18.46 -2.60 -12.91
N LEU A 319 -19.09 -1.61 -13.55
CA LEU A 319 -20.09 -0.75 -12.90
C LEU A 319 -21.34 -1.52 -12.49
N ASP A 320 -21.81 -2.46 -13.30
CA ASP A 320 -22.91 -3.36 -12.93
C ASP A 320 -22.55 -4.22 -11.72
N THR A 321 -21.28 -4.59 -11.59
CA THR A 321 -20.77 -5.41 -10.49
C THR A 321 -20.53 -4.58 -9.21
N ILE A 322 -19.90 -3.42 -9.34
CA ILE A 322 -19.64 -2.45 -8.27
C ILE A 322 -20.72 -1.36 -8.36
N SER A 323 -21.98 -1.75 -8.19
CA SER A 323 -23.14 -0.87 -8.42
C SER A 323 -23.20 0.36 -7.51
N SER A 324 -22.30 0.49 -6.55
CA SER A 324 -22.15 1.66 -5.69
C SER A 324 -21.37 2.80 -6.36
N THR A 325 -20.35 2.50 -7.18
CA THR A 325 -19.50 3.53 -7.80
C THR A 325 -20.06 3.99 -9.15
N THR A 326 -19.69 5.22 -9.53
CA THR A 326 -20.03 5.84 -10.83
C THR A 326 -18.80 6.10 -11.71
N LEU A 327 -17.61 5.65 -11.27
CA LEU A 327 -16.38 5.83 -12.04
C LEU A 327 -16.33 4.86 -13.22
N VAL A 328 -16.44 5.40 -14.43
CA VAL A 328 -16.29 4.61 -15.67
C VAL A 328 -14.94 3.90 -15.78
N ASP A 329 -13.91 4.44 -15.10
CA ASP A 329 -12.56 3.88 -15.02
C ASP A 329 -12.38 2.93 -13.84
N ALA A 330 -13.46 2.48 -13.18
CA ALA A 330 -13.42 1.47 -12.12
C ALA A 330 -12.57 0.23 -12.45
N PRO A 331 -12.56 -0.33 -13.68
CA PRO A 331 -11.65 -1.43 -14.03
C PRO A 331 -10.17 -1.06 -13.82
N GLY A 332 -9.78 0.17 -14.16
CA GLY A 332 -8.43 0.69 -13.98
C GLY A 332 -8.04 0.78 -12.51
N TYR A 333 -8.94 1.28 -11.66
CA TYR A 333 -8.70 1.38 -10.22
C TYR A 333 -8.60 0.00 -9.56
N VAL A 334 -9.45 -0.95 -9.94
CA VAL A 334 -9.36 -2.35 -9.50
C VAL A 334 -8.00 -2.95 -9.91
N ASN A 335 -7.55 -2.72 -11.14
CA ASN A 335 -6.24 -3.19 -11.60
C ASN A 335 -5.07 -2.55 -10.84
N ALA A 336 -5.16 -1.25 -10.51
CA ALA A 336 -4.15 -0.57 -9.71
C ALA A 336 -4.05 -1.19 -8.30
N ILE A 337 -5.18 -1.52 -7.68
CA ILE A 337 -5.22 -2.22 -6.39
C ILE A 337 -4.63 -3.65 -6.52
N VAL A 338 -4.93 -4.38 -7.60
CA VAL A 338 -4.34 -5.70 -7.88
C VAL A 338 -2.81 -5.60 -8.01
N MET A 339 -2.31 -4.57 -8.69
CA MET A 339 -0.87 -4.31 -8.80
C MET A 339 -0.25 -4.04 -7.42
N ALA A 340 -0.88 -3.18 -6.61
CA ALA A 340 -0.47 -2.89 -5.24
C ALA A 340 -0.44 -4.16 -4.36
N ALA A 341 -1.49 -4.97 -4.44
CA ALA A 341 -1.61 -6.22 -3.69
C ALA A 341 -0.54 -7.23 -4.12
N THR A 342 -0.24 -7.31 -5.41
CA THR A 342 0.83 -8.17 -5.94
C THR A 342 2.22 -7.70 -5.52
N ALA A 343 2.40 -6.39 -5.34
CA ALA A 343 3.65 -5.79 -4.90
C ALA A 343 3.85 -5.82 -3.37
N SER A 344 2.83 -6.24 -2.60
CA SER A 344 2.90 -6.29 -1.14
C SER A 344 4.00 -7.23 -0.65
N LYS A 345 4.75 -6.79 0.36
CA LYS A 345 5.90 -7.52 0.91
C LYS A 345 5.75 -7.73 2.40
#